data_AF-A0A2T9Z6Y4-F1
#
_entry.id   AF-A0A2T9Z6Y4-F1
#
_cell.length_a   1.000
_cell.length_b   1.000
_cell.length_c   1.000
_cell.angle_alpha   90.00
_cell.angle_beta   90.00
_cell.angle_gamma   90.00
#
_symmetry.space_group_name_H-M   'P 1'
#
loop_
_entity.id
_entity.type
_entity.pdbx_description
1 polymer ?
#
loop_
_entity_poly.entity_id
_entity_poly.type
_entity_poly.pdbx_seq_one_letter_code
_entity_poly.pdbx_strand_id
1 'polypeptide(L)'
;MKNKSAGLSPSELLYGVNLLTPATWVGPAEFDDLEGAIMERIGFIKTDLPELRNAGISRMVEVKQREKEVYDKSLDKGTYITEDKERNRDLVHVDRLKLFYKNKEMIPEVGIPLRSKLKKFRRVVNVGV
;
A
#
# COMPACT_ATOMS: atom_id res chain seq x y z
N MET A 1 12.17 -26.39 11.27
CA MET A 1 10.82 -26.89 10.89
C MET A 1 10.41 -26.21 9.61
N LYS A 2 9.94 -26.97 8.62
CA LYS A 2 9.45 -26.46 7.34
C LYS A 2 7.94 -26.68 7.29
N ASN A 3 7.21 -25.72 6.72
CA ASN A 3 5.79 -25.90 6.48
C ASN A 3 5.59 -27.02 5.45
N LYS A 4 4.65 -27.93 5.69
CA LYS A 4 4.39 -29.09 4.82
C LYS A 4 3.83 -28.68 3.44
N SER A 5 3.11 -27.55 3.35
CA SER A 5 2.50 -27.07 2.10
C SER A 5 3.47 -26.25 1.24
N ALA A 6 4.31 -25.42 1.86
CA ALA A 6 5.25 -24.54 1.14
C ALA A 6 6.68 -25.10 1.06
N GLY A 7 7.03 -26.07 1.92
CA GLY A 7 8.40 -26.59 2.03
C GLY A 7 9.43 -25.61 2.60
N LEU A 8 9.00 -24.39 2.96
CA LEU A 8 9.85 -23.31 3.46
C LEU A 8 9.75 -23.18 4.99
N SER A 9 10.81 -22.65 5.59
CA SER A 9 10.85 -22.28 7.00
C SER A 9 10.12 -20.95 7.25
N PRO A 10 9.68 -20.67 8.49
CA PRO A 10 9.06 -19.39 8.82
C PRO A 10 9.94 -18.17 8.52
N SER A 11 11.26 -18.30 8.71
CA SER A 11 12.21 -17.23 8.38
C SER A 11 12.31 -16.98 6.88
N GLU A 12 12.27 -18.03 6.06
CA GLU A 12 12.27 -17.90 4.60
C GLU A 12 11.00 -17.23 4.09
N LEU A 13 9.84 -17.51 4.70
CA LEU A 13 8.58 -16.86 4.34
C LEU A 13 8.55 -15.38 4.71
N LEU A 14 9.14 -15.02 5.86
CA LEU A 14 9.07 -13.66 6.37
C LEU A 14 10.17 -12.75 5.79
N TYR A 15 11.39 -13.26 5.73
CA TYR A 15 12.59 -12.50 5.36
C TYR A 15 13.18 -12.91 4.02
N GLY A 16 12.67 -13.96 3.38
CA GLY A 16 13.21 -14.49 2.12
C GLY A 16 14.54 -15.23 2.26
N VAL A 17 15.08 -15.34 3.47
CA VAL A 17 16.38 -15.97 3.76
C VAL A 17 16.32 -16.76 5.07
N ASN A 18 17.22 -17.73 5.22
CA ASN A 18 17.43 -18.37 6.52
C ASN A 18 18.20 -17.42 7.42
N LEU A 19 17.71 -17.22 8.64
CA LEU A 19 18.36 -16.36 9.63
C LEU A 19 19.71 -16.96 10.03
N LEU A 20 20.76 -16.13 10.00
CA LEU A 20 22.07 -16.50 10.51
C LEU A 20 22.03 -16.48 12.03
N THR A 21 22.17 -17.64 12.65
CA THR A 21 22.41 -17.76 14.10
C THR A 21 23.89 -17.51 14.42
N PRO A 22 24.25 -17.15 15.66
CA PRO A 22 25.65 -17.00 16.06
C PRO A 22 26.51 -18.25 15.77
N ALA A 23 25.92 -19.45 15.78
CA ALA A 23 26.60 -20.70 15.43
C ALA A 23 26.82 -20.90 13.92
N THR A 24 26.01 -20.25 13.07
CA THR A 24 26.09 -20.32 11.60
C THR A 24 26.61 -19.03 10.98
N TRP A 25 26.95 -18.04 11.81
CA TRP A 25 27.53 -16.79 11.34
C TRP A 25 28.96 -17.10 10.89
N VAL A 26 29.18 -17.09 9.58
CA VAL A 26 30.52 -17.02 9.01
C VAL A 26 30.90 -15.55 8.90
N GLY A 27 32.00 -15.17 9.55
CA GLY A 27 32.55 -13.82 9.41
C GLY A 27 32.71 -13.45 7.93
N PRO A 28 32.63 -12.17 7.57
CA PRO A 28 32.90 -11.76 6.19
C PRO A 28 34.24 -12.34 5.76
N ALA A 29 34.29 -12.93 4.57
CA ALA A 29 35.54 -13.45 4.02
C ALA A 29 36.57 -12.32 4.00
N GLU A 30 37.76 -12.57 4.52
CA GLU A 30 38.87 -11.64 4.38
C GLU A 30 39.18 -11.53 2.88
N PHE A 31 39.05 -10.33 2.32
CA PHE A 31 39.38 -10.08 0.93
C PHE A 31 40.90 -9.90 0.84
N ASP A 32 41.58 -10.89 0.26
CA ASP A 32 43.04 -10.84 0.07
C ASP A 32 43.46 -9.71 -0.88
N ASP A 33 42.58 -9.29 -1.81
CA ASP A 33 42.80 -8.22 -2.78
C ASP A 33 41.71 -7.13 -2.70
N LEU A 34 41.96 -6.16 -1.81
CA LEU A 34 41.09 -5.00 -1.60
C LEU A 34 40.91 -4.17 -2.89
N GLU A 35 41.95 -4.07 -3.71
CA GLU A 35 41.98 -3.17 -4.86
C GLU A 35 41.16 -3.74 -6.03
N GLY A 36 41.24 -5.05 -6.24
CA GLY A 36 40.35 -5.79 -7.14
C GLY A 36 38.87 -5.64 -6.77
N ALA A 37 38.54 -5.81 -5.49
CA ALA A 37 37.16 -5.67 -4.99
C ALA A 37 36.61 -4.24 -5.18
N ILE A 38 37.45 -3.22 -4.99
CA ILE A 38 37.06 -1.82 -5.23
C ILE A 38 36.77 -1.58 -6.72
N MET A 39 37.60 -2.13 -7.63
CA MET A 39 37.38 -1.98 -9.07
C MET A 39 36.09 -2.67 -9.54
N GLU A 40 35.84 -3.90 -9.08
CA GLU A 40 34.59 -4.62 -9.38
C GLU A 40 33.38 -3.82 -8.90
N ARG A 41 33.46 -3.26 -7.69
CA ARG A 41 32.39 -2.45 -7.11
C ARG A 41 32.13 -1.17 -7.90
N ILE A 42 33.18 -0.48 -8.34
CA ILE A 42 33.06 0.72 -9.17
C ILE A 42 32.46 0.37 -10.53
N GLY A 43 32.86 -0.77 -11.12
CA GLY A 43 32.26 -1.31 -12.35
C GLY A 43 30.76 -1.51 -12.19
N PHE A 44 30.36 -2.29 -11.20
CA PHE A 44 28.96 -2.56 -10.88
C PHE A 44 28.13 -1.27 -10.66
N ILE A 45 28.69 -0.28 -9.97
CA ILE A 45 28.01 1.00 -9.72
C ILE A 45 27.78 1.79 -11.01
N LYS A 46 28.75 1.73 -11.94
CA LYS A 46 28.72 2.53 -13.18
C LYS A 46 27.89 1.88 -14.29
N THR A 47 27.91 0.57 -14.43
CA THR A 47 27.24 -0.14 -15.54
C THR A 47 25.97 -0.83 -15.09
N ASP A 48 26.09 -1.70 -14.09
CA ASP A 48 25.04 -2.68 -13.79
C ASP A 48 23.86 -2.03 -13.06
N LEU A 49 24.14 -1.06 -12.17
CA LEU A 49 23.10 -0.31 -11.47
C LEU A 49 22.19 0.49 -12.41
N PRO A 50 22.71 1.30 -13.37
CA PRO A 50 21.87 1.95 -14.37
C PRO A 50 21.04 0.98 -15.21
N GLU A 51 21.60 -0.14 -15.65
CA GLU A 51 20.88 -1.14 -16.45
C GLU A 51 19.72 -1.77 -15.66
N LEU A 52 19.96 -2.14 -14.40
CA LEU A 52 18.92 -2.64 -13.50
C LEU A 52 17.79 -1.63 -13.30
N ARG A 53 18.11 -0.34 -13.14
CA ARG A 53 17.10 0.72 -13.02
C ARG A 53 16.28 0.86 -14.29
N ASN A 54 16.91 0.84 -15.45
CA ASN A 54 16.22 0.94 -16.73
C ASN A 54 15.27 -0.24 -16.94
N ALA A 55 15.73 -1.47 -16.67
CA ALA A 55 14.89 -2.67 -16.71
C ALA A 55 13.71 -2.59 -15.73
N GLY A 56 13.93 -2.05 -14.53
CA GLY A 56 12.88 -1.80 -13.54
C GLY A 56 11.84 -0.80 -14.01
N ILE A 57 12.27 0.33 -14.61
CA ILE A 57 11.38 1.36 -15.15
C ILE A 57 10.52 0.79 -16.28
N SER A 58 11.11 0.04 -17.23
CA SER A 58 10.36 -0.60 -18.32
C SER A 58 9.25 -1.50 -17.80
N ARG A 59 9.54 -2.36 -16.80
CA ARG A 59 8.53 -3.21 -16.17
C ARG A 59 7.45 -2.41 -15.45
N MET A 60 7.81 -1.35 -14.74
CA MET A 60 6.82 -0.50 -14.06
C MET A 60 5.84 0.14 -15.06
N VAL A 61 6.33 0.59 -16.21
CA VAL A 61 5.49 1.16 -17.28
C VAL A 61 4.54 0.08 -17.83
N GLU A 62 5.06 -1.10 -18.14
CA GLU A 62 4.24 -2.23 -18.63
C GLU A 62 3.15 -2.65 -17.64
N VAL A 63 3.48 -2.72 -16.34
CA VAL A 63 2.51 -3.04 -15.29
C VAL A 63 1.41 -1.98 -15.21
N LYS A 64 1.76 -0.69 -15.21
CA LYS A 64 0.75 0.38 -15.20
C LYS A 64 -0.14 0.36 -16.44
N GLN A 65 0.42 0.04 -17.60
CA GLN A 65 -0.36 -0.11 -18.83
C GLN A 65 -1.37 -1.27 -18.70
N ARG A 66 -0.92 -2.42 -18.19
CA ARG A 66 -1.79 -3.57 -17.94
C ARG A 66 -2.88 -3.28 -16.91
N GLU A 67 -2.54 -2.60 -15.81
CA GLU A 67 -3.51 -2.19 -14.79
C GLU A 67 -4.58 -1.28 -15.39
N LYS A 68 -4.19 -0.32 -16.23
CA LYS A 68 -5.13 0.52 -16.98
C LYS A 68 -6.05 -0.34 -17.85
N GLU A 69 -5.51 -1.29 -18.62
CA GLU A 69 -6.34 -2.19 -19.45
C GLU A 69 -7.31 -3.04 -18.63
N VAL A 70 -6.89 -3.51 -17.45
CA VAL A 70 -7.77 -4.25 -16.53
C VAL A 70 -8.86 -3.35 -15.97
N TYR A 71 -8.51 -2.12 -15.58
CA TYR A 71 -9.46 -1.11 -15.12
C TYR A 71 -10.51 -0.80 -16.20
N ASP A 72 -10.05 -0.55 -17.44
CA ASP A 72 -10.90 -0.24 -18.58
C ASP A 72 -11.82 -1.42 -18.94
N LYS A 73 -11.34 -2.67 -18.83
CA LYS A 73 -12.17 -3.89 -19.04
C LYS A 73 -13.13 -4.21 -17.91
N SER A 74 -12.84 -3.79 -16.66
CA SER A 74 -13.68 -4.11 -15.50
C SER A 74 -15.01 -3.36 -15.50
N LEU A 75 -15.17 -2.33 -16.34
CA LEU A 75 -16.41 -1.56 -16.46
C LEU A 75 -17.59 -2.37 -17.05
N ASP A 76 -17.34 -3.50 -17.71
CA ASP A 76 -18.38 -4.27 -18.40
C ASP A 76 -19.12 -5.32 -17.52
N LYS A 77 -18.69 -5.54 -16.26
CA LYS A 77 -19.21 -6.63 -15.40
C LYS A 77 -19.83 -6.15 -14.09
N GLY A 78 -20.66 -5.12 -14.13
CA GLY A 78 -21.38 -4.63 -12.94
C GLY A 78 -20.51 -3.82 -11.99
N THR A 79 -19.47 -3.17 -12.51
CA THR A 79 -18.66 -2.21 -11.76
C THR A 79 -18.86 -0.83 -12.36
N TYR A 80 -19.24 0.14 -11.54
CA TYR A 80 -19.58 1.50 -11.94
C TYR A 80 -18.60 2.51 -11.32
N ILE A 81 -18.39 3.63 -12.00
CA ILE A 81 -17.65 4.77 -11.44
C ILE A 81 -18.67 5.72 -10.82
N THR A 82 -18.51 6.02 -9.53
CA THR A 82 -19.32 7.03 -8.83
C THR A 82 -18.52 8.33 -8.74
N GLU A 83 -19.16 9.45 -9.03
CA GLU A 83 -18.59 10.80 -8.91
C GLU A 83 -19.41 11.62 -7.90
N ASP A 84 -18.74 12.20 -6.90
CA ASP A 84 -19.39 13.10 -5.93
C ASP A 84 -19.34 14.57 -6.42
N LYS A 85 -20.04 15.47 -5.73
CA LYS A 85 -20.11 16.91 -6.00
C LYS A 85 -18.75 17.60 -6.05
N GLU A 86 -17.75 17.06 -5.35
CA GLU A 86 -16.37 17.55 -5.32
C GLU A 86 -15.48 16.95 -6.43
N ARG A 87 -16.07 16.23 -7.41
CA ARG A 87 -15.37 15.54 -8.51
C ARG A 87 -14.42 14.41 -8.07
N ASN A 88 -14.59 13.91 -6.85
CA ASN A 88 -13.93 12.70 -6.39
C ASN A 88 -14.57 11.48 -7.08
N ARG A 89 -13.76 10.57 -7.61
CA ARG A 89 -14.20 9.39 -8.37
C ARG A 89 -13.78 8.12 -7.65
N ASP A 90 -14.69 7.16 -7.55
CA ASP A 90 -14.43 5.85 -6.95
C ASP A 90 -15.03 4.72 -7.81
N LEU A 91 -14.39 3.55 -7.78
CA LEU A 91 -14.78 2.36 -8.54
C LEU A 91 -15.53 1.40 -7.61
N VAL A 92 -16.84 1.23 -7.87
CA VAL A 92 -17.76 0.55 -6.96
C VAL A 92 -18.46 -0.60 -7.68
N HIS A 93 -18.51 -1.76 -7.02
CA HIS A 93 -19.29 -2.91 -7.51
C HIS A 93 -20.80 -2.66 -7.35
N VAL A 94 -21.62 -3.17 -8.27
CA VAL A 94 -23.08 -2.99 -8.29
C VAL A 94 -23.75 -3.43 -7.00
N ASP A 95 -23.25 -4.47 -6.33
CA ASP A 95 -23.80 -4.95 -5.06
C ASP A 95 -23.72 -3.92 -3.92
N ARG A 96 -22.81 -2.93 -4.04
CA ARG A 96 -22.68 -1.82 -3.08
C ARG A 96 -23.53 -0.60 -3.46
N LEU A 97 -24.22 -0.64 -4.60
CA LEU A 97 -25.08 0.44 -5.07
C LEU A 97 -26.55 0.12 -4.80
N LYS A 98 -27.30 1.15 -4.43
CA LYS A 98 -28.76 1.07 -4.26
C LYS A 98 -29.42 2.14 -5.13
N LEU A 99 -30.47 1.77 -5.84
CA LEU A 99 -31.26 2.71 -6.63
C LEU A 99 -31.80 3.83 -5.72
N PHE A 100 -31.45 5.06 -6.06
CA PHE A 100 -31.94 6.24 -5.36
C PHE A 100 -33.23 6.74 -6.04
N TYR A 101 -34.35 6.64 -5.33
CA TYR A 101 -35.61 7.23 -5.75
C TYR A 101 -35.75 8.63 -5.15
N LYS A 102 -35.83 9.66 -6.00
CA LYS A 102 -35.89 11.06 -5.56
C LYS A 102 -37.30 11.40 -5.06
N ASN A 103 -37.57 11.10 -3.79
CA ASN A 103 -38.68 11.71 -3.05
C ASN A 103 -38.16 12.88 -2.21
N LYS A 104 -38.95 13.96 -2.09
CA LYS A 104 -38.59 15.17 -1.32
C LYS A 104 -38.23 14.89 0.15
N GLU A 105 -38.61 13.74 0.68
CA GLU A 105 -38.40 13.33 2.08
C GLU A 105 -37.20 12.38 2.29
N MET A 106 -36.52 11.95 1.21
CA MET A 106 -35.49 10.89 1.29
C MET A 106 -34.05 11.38 1.38
N ILE A 107 -33.81 12.69 1.24
CA ILE A 107 -32.50 13.29 1.50
C ILE A 107 -32.61 13.91 2.89
N PRO A 108 -31.95 13.37 3.93
CA PRO A 108 -31.84 14.11 5.18
C PRO A 108 -31.10 15.40 4.84
N GLU A 109 -31.79 16.53 4.96
CA GLU A 109 -31.07 17.77 5.25
C GLU A 109 -30.27 17.44 6.50
N VAL A 110 -28.94 17.37 6.40
CA VAL A 110 -28.06 17.09 7.55
C VAL A 110 -28.10 18.33 8.44
N GLY A 111 -29.25 18.47 9.11
CA GLY A 111 -29.62 19.54 9.98
C GLY A 111 -29.33 19.10 11.40
N ILE A 112 -28.35 19.79 11.98
CA ILE A 112 -28.07 19.92 13.41
C ILE A 112 -27.18 18.79 14.00
N PRO A 113 -26.09 19.13 14.72
CA PRO A 113 -25.28 18.15 15.43
C PRO A 113 -26.09 17.42 16.51
N LEU A 114 -25.82 16.11 16.66
CA LEU A 114 -26.46 15.25 17.67
C LEU A 114 -26.44 15.88 19.06
N ARG A 115 -27.61 16.05 19.67
CA ARG A 115 -27.73 16.37 21.10
C ARG A 115 -27.29 15.16 21.91
N SER A 116 -26.03 15.14 22.36
CA SER A 116 -25.52 14.08 23.24
C SER A 116 -26.24 14.12 24.59
N LYS A 117 -26.62 12.97 25.14
CA LYS A 117 -27.12 12.84 26.53
C LYS A 117 -26.02 12.98 27.60
N LEU A 118 -24.77 13.20 27.18
CA LEU A 118 -23.66 13.39 28.10
C LEU A 118 -23.87 14.69 28.90
N LYS A 119 -23.92 14.57 30.23
CA LYS A 119 -24.00 15.72 31.14
C LYS A 119 -22.68 16.50 31.03
N LYS A 120 -22.73 17.65 30.37
CA LYS A 120 -21.59 18.59 30.32
C LYS A 120 -21.63 19.43 31.59
N PHE A 121 -20.60 19.33 32.42
CA PHE A 121 -20.48 20.14 33.63
C PHE A 121 -20.03 21.56 33.26
N ARG A 122 -20.71 22.57 33.81
CA ARG A 122 -20.37 23.98 33.61
C ARG A 122 -19.04 24.25 34.34
N ARG A 123 -18.01 24.68 33.61
CA ARG A 123 -16.80 25.20 34.25
C ARG A 123 -17.16 26.54 34.90
N VAL A 124 -17.11 26.59 36.23
CA VAL A 124 -17.30 27.84 36.97
C VAL A 124 -16.06 28.68 36.71
N VAL A 125 -16.21 29.78 35.96
CA VAL A 125 -15.18 30.81 35.87
C VAL A 125 -15.35 31.65 37.14
N ASN A 126 -14.43 31.51 38.09
CA ASN A 126 -14.37 32.39 39.25
C ASN A 126 -14.01 33.79 38.76
N VAL A 127 -14.99 34.70 38.76
CA VAL A 127 -14.72 36.14 38.72
C VAL A 127 -14.53 36.55 40.17
N GLY A 128 -13.26 36.66 40.58
CA GLY A 128 -12.89 37.28 41.85
C GLY A 128 -13.18 38.78 41.81
N VAL A 129 -13.53 39.29 42.99
CA VAL A 129 -13.87 40.68 43.37
C VAL A 129 -12.93 41.72 42.79
#